data_AF-A0A6A6Y2Z1-F1
#
_entry.id   AF-A0A6A6Y2Z1-F1
#
_cell.length_a   1.000
_cell.length_b   1.000
_cell.length_c   1.000
_cell.angle_alpha   90.00
_cell.angle_beta   90.00
_cell.angle_gamma   90.00
#
_symmetry.space_group_name_H-M   'P 1'
#
loop_
_entity.id
_entity.type
_entity.pdbx_description
1 polymer ?
#
loop_
_entity_poly.entity_id
_entity_poly.type
_entity_poly.pdbx_seq_one_letter_code
_entity_poly.pdbx_strand_id
1 'polypeptide(L)'
;MADESPKEVAEASTSNPPSDTESPSSDPTPSTSTPQPSEAQTRLDRFKALQARQKASRSANLKETKTEQTRQATDPALLTQLERRRATASHKLLKAETADFERKRAWDWTAEEAAAWDRRLEKKARHRDDVGFADYTQQARKVYKRQLRDVPPDVAAYEKQKKEAIERAAASGGLEIVETEDGELIAVDRDGSFYSTAESTEFVNSKPEKAAVDRLVDDIRKAEAARMKKRRERGLEDDTGGDVTYINQKNKQFNDKLARFYNKYTSDIRESFERGTAI
;
A
#
# COMPACT_ATOMS: atom_id res chain seq x y z
N MET A 1 -26.07 -25.66 -9.53
CA MET A 1 -26.98 -24.66 -8.93
C MET A 1 -26.22 -23.35 -8.90
N ALA A 2 -26.35 -22.62 -10.00
CA ALA A 2 -25.74 -21.31 -10.17
C ALA A 2 -26.72 -20.28 -9.60
N ASP A 3 -26.25 -19.47 -8.66
CA ASP A 3 -26.80 -18.14 -8.44
C ASP A 3 -25.63 -17.19 -8.26
N GLU A 4 -25.41 -16.45 -9.34
CA GLU A 4 -24.43 -15.40 -9.52
C GLU A 4 -25.30 -14.16 -9.77
N SER A 5 -25.26 -13.21 -8.84
CA SER A 5 -25.89 -11.90 -9.04
C SER A 5 -24.88 -10.80 -8.68
N PRO A 6 -24.46 -9.99 -9.66
CA PRO A 6 -23.50 -8.91 -9.49
C PRO A 6 -24.15 -7.53 -9.27
N LYS A 7 -23.29 -6.61 -8.83
CA LYS A 7 -23.34 -5.15 -8.86
C LYS A 7 -24.23 -4.51 -9.92
N GLU A 8 -24.84 -3.38 -9.55
CA GLU A 8 -25.11 -2.29 -10.50
C GLU A 8 -24.88 -0.91 -9.84
N VAL A 9 -24.26 -0.01 -10.61
CA VAL A 9 -23.85 1.36 -10.27
C VAL A 9 -24.36 2.26 -11.39
N ALA A 10 -24.99 3.39 -11.02
CA ALA A 10 -25.23 4.61 -11.82
C ALA A 10 -26.13 4.43 -13.08
N GLU A 11 -26.85 5.40 -13.62
CA GLU A 11 -26.78 6.86 -13.55
C GLU A 11 -28.14 7.45 -13.98
N ALA A 12 -28.24 8.79 -13.90
CA ALA A 12 -29.44 9.61 -13.97
C ALA A 12 -30.22 9.56 -15.30
N SER A 13 -31.53 9.88 -15.23
CA SER A 13 -32.32 10.35 -16.38
C SER A 13 -33.46 11.27 -15.93
N THR A 14 -33.33 12.52 -16.36
CA THR A 14 -34.32 13.59 -16.40
C THR A 14 -35.52 13.22 -17.28
N SER A 15 -36.76 13.46 -16.83
CA SER A 15 -37.88 13.78 -17.73
C SER A 15 -39.04 14.45 -16.99
N ASN A 16 -39.55 15.50 -17.63
CA ASN A 16 -40.77 16.26 -17.37
C ASN A 16 -41.55 16.23 -18.72
N PRO A 17 -42.84 16.59 -18.80
CA PRO A 17 -44.07 15.87 -18.40
C PRO A 17 -45.00 15.61 -19.64
N PRO A 18 -46.20 15.03 -19.46
CA PRO A 18 -47.39 15.44 -20.23
C PRO A 18 -48.56 15.73 -19.26
N SER A 19 -49.37 16.80 -19.37
CA SER A 19 -50.23 17.31 -20.44
C SER A 19 -51.31 16.30 -20.90
N ASP A 20 -52.37 16.17 -20.10
CA ASP A 20 -53.63 15.52 -20.48
C ASP A 20 -54.80 16.50 -20.37
N THR A 21 -55.55 16.64 -21.46
CA THR A 21 -56.88 17.28 -21.56
C THR A 21 -57.81 16.24 -22.16
N GLU A 22 -58.86 15.83 -21.44
CA GLU A 22 -60.29 15.95 -21.80
C GLU A 22 -61.19 15.04 -20.94
N SER A 23 -62.30 15.64 -20.51
CA SER A 23 -63.47 15.10 -19.76
C SER A 23 -64.42 14.27 -20.68
N PRO A 24 -65.65 13.83 -20.29
CA PRO A 24 -66.39 13.88 -19.00
C PRO A 24 -67.11 12.57 -18.60
N SER A 25 -67.61 12.47 -17.35
CA SER A 25 -68.97 11.95 -17.06
C SER A 25 -69.38 12.05 -15.57
N SER A 26 -70.49 12.76 -15.35
CA SER A 26 -71.59 12.58 -14.37
C SER A 26 -71.33 12.39 -12.86
N ASP A 27 -71.78 13.42 -12.11
CA ASP A 27 -72.29 13.49 -10.72
C ASP A 27 -73.13 12.27 -10.22
N PRO A 28 -73.36 12.06 -8.89
CA PRO A 28 -73.60 13.10 -7.86
C PRO A 28 -73.02 12.91 -6.44
N THR A 29 -73.06 14.01 -5.69
CA THR A 29 -72.76 14.24 -4.27
C THR A 29 -73.31 13.19 -3.29
N PRO A 30 -72.69 13.04 -2.09
CA PRO A 30 -73.28 13.76 -0.96
C PRO A 30 -72.25 14.50 -0.09
N SER A 31 -72.62 15.73 0.19
CA SER A 31 -72.09 16.62 1.20
C SER A 31 -71.87 15.90 2.54
N THR A 32 -70.62 15.82 2.99
CA THR A 32 -70.33 15.70 4.42
C THR A 32 -69.61 16.98 4.84
N SER A 33 -70.35 17.79 5.58
CA SER A 33 -69.92 19.02 6.21
C SER A 33 -68.79 18.76 7.20
N THR A 34 -67.55 18.87 6.75
CA THR A 34 -66.44 19.16 7.65
C THR A 34 -66.59 20.62 8.06
N PRO A 35 -66.75 20.95 9.36
CA PRO A 35 -66.78 22.34 9.78
C PRO A 35 -65.47 22.99 9.31
N GLN A 36 -65.58 24.03 8.48
CA GLN A 36 -64.42 24.82 8.10
C GLN A 36 -63.73 25.23 9.40
N PRO A 37 -62.51 24.74 9.68
CA PRO A 37 -61.80 25.16 10.87
C PRO A 37 -61.77 26.69 10.84
N SER A 38 -62.19 27.31 11.93
CA SER A 38 -62.19 28.78 11.99
C SER A 38 -60.80 29.27 11.59
N GLU A 39 -60.70 30.41 10.93
CA GLU A 39 -59.39 30.92 10.47
C GLU A 39 -58.34 30.97 11.60
N ALA A 40 -58.77 31.07 12.85
CA ALA A 40 -57.93 30.93 14.03
C ALA A 40 -57.35 29.52 14.23
N GLN A 41 -58.14 28.45 14.07
CA GLN A 41 -57.68 27.06 14.19
C GLN A 41 -56.71 26.68 13.06
N THR A 42 -56.99 27.08 11.82
CA THR A 42 -56.06 26.85 10.70
C THR A 42 -54.73 27.59 10.89
N ARG A 43 -54.75 28.82 11.43
CA ARG A 43 -53.54 29.57 11.81
C ARG A 43 -52.78 28.85 12.94
N LEU A 44 -53.47 28.33 13.96
CA LEU A 44 -52.85 27.59 15.06
C LEU A 44 -52.20 26.29 14.60
N ASP A 45 -52.87 25.52 13.73
CA ASP A 45 -52.33 24.26 13.22
C ASP A 45 -51.17 24.49 12.25
N ARG A 46 -51.24 25.55 11.43
CA ARG A 46 -50.10 26.01 10.61
C ARG A 46 -48.91 26.43 11.49
N PHE A 47 -49.18 27.09 12.62
CA PHE A 47 -48.14 27.48 13.57
C PHE A 47 -47.52 26.27 14.28
N LYS A 48 -48.33 25.29 14.70
CA LYS A 48 -47.84 24.03 15.27
C LYS A 48 -47.01 23.24 14.25
N ALA A 49 -47.45 23.18 12.99
CA ALA A 49 -46.70 22.56 11.91
C ALA A 49 -45.37 23.29 11.65
N LEU A 50 -45.36 24.63 11.69
CA LEU A 50 -44.15 25.44 11.59
C LEU A 50 -43.20 25.18 12.76
N GLN A 51 -43.72 25.10 13.99
CA GLN A 51 -42.93 24.77 15.16
C GLN A 51 -42.35 23.35 15.10
N ALA A 52 -43.13 22.37 14.64
CA ALA A 52 -42.67 20.99 14.44
C ALA A 52 -41.55 20.95 13.39
N ARG A 53 -41.70 21.68 12.28
CA ARG A 53 -40.66 21.82 11.25
C ARG A 53 -39.40 22.49 11.79
N GLN A 54 -39.53 23.54 12.59
CA GLN A 54 -38.40 24.21 13.24
C GLN A 54 -37.68 23.30 14.25
N LYS A 55 -38.42 22.49 15.02
CA LYS A 55 -37.84 21.51 15.95
C LYS A 55 -37.11 20.40 15.19
N ALA A 56 -37.72 19.86 14.13
CA ALA A 56 -37.12 18.84 13.29
C ALA A 56 -35.83 19.35 12.63
N SER A 57 -35.84 20.56 12.04
CA SER A 57 -34.63 21.14 11.43
C SER A 57 -33.53 21.40 12.47
N ARG A 58 -33.86 21.92 13.65
CA ARG A 58 -32.89 22.09 14.74
C ARG A 58 -32.26 20.76 15.18
N SER A 59 -33.07 19.71 15.29
CA SER A 59 -32.57 18.38 15.67
C SER A 59 -31.71 17.74 14.58
N ALA A 60 -32.09 17.90 13.30
CA ALA A 60 -31.32 17.43 12.15
C ALA A 60 -29.96 18.16 12.08
N ASN A 61 -29.97 19.48 12.18
CA ASN A 61 -28.74 20.29 12.18
C ASN A 61 -27.83 19.92 13.35
N LEU A 62 -28.38 19.71 14.56
CA LEU A 62 -27.59 19.27 15.71
C LEU A 62 -27.02 17.86 15.53
N LYS A 63 -27.77 16.96 14.91
CA LYS A 63 -27.28 15.62 14.59
C LYS A 63 -26.15 15.69 13.56
N GLU A 64 -26.32 16.50 12.52
CA GLU A 64 -25.34 16.68 11.45
C GLU A 64 -24.05 17.31 11.97
N THR A 65 -24.13 18.36 12.79
CA THR A 65 -22.94 18.96 13.41
C THR A 65 -22.23 17.98 14.34
N LYS A 66 -22.96 17.16 15.10
CA LYS A 66 -22.35 16.09 15.90
C LYS A 66 -21.70 15.02 15.04
N THR A 67 -22.32 14.59 13.95
CA THR A 67 -21.71 13.59 13.05
C THR A 67 -20.47 14.14 12.37
N GLU A 68 -20.48 15.40 11.93
CA GLU A 68 -19.31 16.06 11.35
C GLU A 68 -18.20 16.23 12.40
N GLN A 69 -18.53 16.62 13.63
CA GLN A 69 -17.57 16.67 14.73
C GLN A 69 -16.97 15.29 15.02
N THR A 70 -17.77 14.21 15.00
CA THR A 70 -17.24 12.85 15.16
C THR A 70 -16.35 12.42 14.00
N ARG A 71 -16.71 12.75 12.74
CA ARG A 71 -15.89 12.47 11.55
C ARG A 71 -14.54 13.18 11.60
N GLN A 72 -14.54 14.44 12.05
CA GLN A 72 -13.33 15.24 12.23
C GLN A 72 -12.48 14.74 13.41
N ALA A 73 -13.11 14.24 14.48
CA ALA A 73 -12.42 13.73 15.66
C ALA A 73 -11.88 12.30 15.47
N THR A 74 -12.43 11.52 14.54
CA THR A 74 -11.98 10.14 14.30
C THR A 74 -10.71 10.13 13.45
N ASP A 75 -9.60 9.71 14.03
CA ASP A 75 -8.37 9.43 13.30
C ASP A 75 -8.54 8.16 12.43
N PRO A 76 -8.38 8.25 11.10
CA PRO A 76 -8.49 7.10 10.21
C PRO A 76 -7.50 5.98 10.55
N ALA A 77 -6.31 6.29 11.08
CA ALA A 77 -5.33 5.28 11.46
C ALA A 77 -5.83 4.42 12.64
N LEU A 78 -6.44 5.05 13.64
CA LEU A 78 -7.03 4.36 14.78
C LEU A 78 -8.25 3.52 14.38
N LEU A 79 -9.09 4.02 13.46
CA LEU A 79 -10.22 3.27 12.93
C LEU A 79 -9.76 1.96 12.26
N THR A 80 -8.78 2.02 11.36
CA THR A 80 -8.26 0.79 10.71
C THR A 80 -7.66 -0.20 11.71
N GLN A 81 -7.02 0.29 12.79
CA GLN A 81 -6.50 -0.57 13.84
C GLN A 81 -7.64 -1.24 14.63
N LEU A 82 -8.69 -0.50 14.98
CA LEU A 82 -9.87 -1.02 15.67
C LEU A 82 -10.62 -2.03 14.81
N GLU A 83 -10.76 -1.77 13.51
CA GLU A 83 -11.36 -2.71 12.55
C GLU A 83 -10.55 -4.00 12.45
N ARG A 84 -9.21 -3.93 12.37
CA ARG A 84 -8.35 -5.12 12.41
C ARG A 84 -8.51 -5.90 13.71
N ARG A 85 -8.59 -5.20 14.86
CA ARG A 85 -8.83 -5.84 16.17
C ARG A 85 -10.21 -6.48 16.24
N ARG A 86 -11.24 -5.82 15.70
CA ARG A 86 -12.60 -6.35 15.60
C ARG A 86 -12.65 -7.60 14.70
N ALA A 87 -12.04 -7.55 13.53
CA ALA A 87 -11.99 -8.68 12.59
C ALA A 87 -11.22 -9.89 13.18
N THR A 88 -10.12 -9.64 13.88
CA THR A 88 -9.39 -10.71 14.58
C THR A 88 -10.18 -11.28 15.74
N ALA A 89 -10.91 -10.45 16.49
CA ALA A 89 -11.80 -10.91 17.56
C ALA A 89 -12.98 -11.73 17.02
N SER A 90 -13.67 -11.26 15.97
CA SER A 90 -14.78 -11.98 15.34
C SER A 90 -14.33 -13.31 14.74
N HIS A 91 -13.15 -13.36 14.11
CA HIS A 91 -12.57 -14.61 13.62
C HIS A 91 -12.25 -15.58 14.77
N LYS A 92 -11.74 -15.09 15.91
CA LYS A 92 -11.47 -15.93 17.09
C LYS A 92 -12.76 -16.47 17.71
N LEU A 93 -13.82 -15.65 17.80
CA LEU A 93 -15.13 -16.09 18.25
C LEU A 93 -15.69 -17.17 17.32
N LEU A 94 -15.68 -16.93 16.00
CA LEU A 94 -16.14 -17.91 15.02
C LEU A 94 -15.36 -19.23 15.12
N LYS A 95 -14.03 -19.16 15.31
CA LYS A 95 -13.19 -20.35 15.53
C LYS A 95 -13.54 -21.10 16.82
N ALA A 96 -14.00 -20.41 17.86
CA ALA A 96 -14.38 -21.03 19.13
C ALA A 96 -15.80 -21.63 19.10
N GLU A 97 -16.73 -20.99 18.40
CA GLU A 97 -18.12 -21.42 18.28
C GLU A 97 -18.30 -22.58 17.29
N THR A 98 -17.50 -22.62 16.22
CA THR A 98 -17.60 -23.65 15.19
C THR A 98 -16.64 -24.81 15.46
N ALA A 99 -17.18 -26.00 15.70
CA ALA A 99 -16.39 -27.23 15.71
C ALA A 99 -15.78 -27.47 14.30
N ASP A 100 -14.54 -27.95 14.24
CA ASP A 100 -13.82 -28.25 12.99
C ASP A 100 -13.66 -27.05 12.01
N PHE A 101 -13.61 -25.81 12.51
CA PHE A 101 -13.45 -24.59 11.71
C PHE A 101 -12.30 -24.66 10.69
N GLU A 102 -11.13 -25.13 11.11
CA GLU A 102 -9.93 -25.19 10.27
C GLU A 102 -10.07 -26.24 9.15
N ARG A 103 -10.79 -27.33 9.40
CA ARG A 103 -11.08 -28.35 8.40
C ARG A 103 -11.99 -27.76 7.33
N LYS A 104 -13.11 -27.15 7.72
CA LYS A 104 -14.06 -26.52 6.78
C LYS A 104 -13.37 -25.46 5.92
N ARG A 105 -12.52 -24.61 6.53
CA ARG A 105 -11.72 -23.62 5.80
C ARG A 105 -10.73 -24.26 4.81
N ALA A 106 -10.13 -25.39 5.17
CA ALA A 106 -9.19 -26.09 4.29
C ALA A 106 -9.86 -26.68 3.04
N TRP A 107 -11.17 -26.97 3.08
CA TRP A 107 -11.93 -27.39 1.90
C TRP A 107 -12.09 -26.28 0.86
N ASP A 108 -12.13 -25.02 1.31
CA ASP A 108 -12.28 -23.86 0.43
C ASP A 108 -10.94 -23.42 -0.20
N TRP A 109 -9.81 -24.03 0.20
CA TRP A 109 -8.50 -23.71 -0.38
C TRP A 109 -8.34 -24.30 -1.78
N THR A 110 -8.15 -23.40 -2.74
CA THR A 110 -7.79 -23.78 -4.10
C THR A 110 -6.32 -24.19 -4.19
N ALA A 111 -5.98 -25.07 -5.13
CA ALA A 111 -4.60 -25.51 -5.35
C ALA A 111 -3.66 -24.33 -5.69
N GLU A 112 -4.16 -23.33 -6.42
CA GLU A 112 -3.40 -22.12 -6.77
C GLU A 112 -3.10 -21.24 -5.56
N GLU A 113 -4.09 -21.07 -4.66
CA GLU A 113 -3.92 -20.31 -3.42
C GLU A 113 -2.93 -21.00 -2.48
N ALA A 114 -3.02 -22.33 -2.35
CA ALA A 114 -2.05 -23.13 -1.59
C ALA A 114 -0.62 -22.95 -2.16
N ALA A 115 -0.46 -23.06 -3.48
CA ALA A 115 0.85 -22.85 -4.12
C ALA A 115 1.37 -21.40 -3.98
N ALA A 116 0.49 -20.40 -4.00
CA ALA A 116 0.89 -19.01 -3.74
C ALA A 116 1.30 -18.80 -2.27
N TRP A 117 0.61 -19.44 -1.34
CA TRP A 117 0.93 -19.43 0.08
C TRP A 117 2.29 -20.09 0.36
N ASP A 118 2.54 -21.26 -0.23
CA ASP A 118 3.82 -21.96 -0.11
C ASP A 118 4.97 -21.11 -0.69
N ARG A 119 4.76 -20.51 -1.88
CA ARG A 119 5.73 -19.56 -2.45
C ARG A 119 6.00 -18.38 -1.52
N ARG A 120 5.00 -17.89 -0.78
CA ARG A 120 5.17 -16.80 0.20
C ARG A 120 5.95 -17.26 1.43
N LEU A 121 5.63 -18.43 1.98
CA LEU A 121 6.34 -19.01 3.12
C LEU A 121 7.80 -19.30 2.77
N GLU A 122 8.06 -19.87 1.60
CA GLU A 122 9.40 -20.16 1.13
C GLU A 122 10.20 -18.87 0.92
N LYS A 123 9.62 -17.85 0.29
CA LYS A 123 10.25 -16.52 0.21
C LYS A 123 10.59 -16.01 1.60
N LYS A 124 9.68 -16.09 2.58
CA LYS A 124 9.93 -15.63 3.95
C LYS A 124 11.04 -16.43 4.63
N ALA A 125 11.09 -17.75 4.45
CA ALA A 125 12.14 -18.61 4.97
C ALA A 125 13.50 -18.21 4.38
N ARG A 126 13.60 -18.10 3.04
CA ARG A 126 14.82 -17.63 2.35
C ARG A 126 15.27 -16.26 2.86
N HIS A 127 14.36 -15.32 3.07
CA HIS A 127 14.69 -14.00 3.61
C HIS A 127 15.20 -14.05 5.05
N ARG A 128 14.66 -14.95 5.88
CA ARG A 128 15.14 -15.16 7.26
C ARG A 128 16.57 -15.67 7.26
N ASP A 129 16.85 -16.65 6.42
CA ASP A 129 18.18 -17.26 6.31
C ASP A 129 19.19 -16.25 5.71
N ASP A 130 18.71 -15.36 4.83
CA ASP A 130 19.47 -14.26 4.23
C ASP A 130 19.74 -13.06 5.16
N VAL A 131 19.26 -13.04 6.41
CA VAL A 131 19.54 -11.92 7.34
C VAL A 131 21.01 -11.87 7.76
N GLY A 132 21.65 -13.03 7.89
CA GLY A 132 23.04 -13.15 8.33
C GLY A 132 24.06 -12.63 7.33
N PHE A 133 25.22 -12.20 7.82
CA PHE A 133 26.41 -12.02 6.98
C PHE A 133 27.01 -13.39 6.68
N ALA A 134 27.13 -13.74 5.39
CA ALA A 134 27.82 -14.93 4.93
C ALA A 134 29.08 -14.57 4.14
N ASP A 135 28.92 -13.84 3.02
CA ASP A 135 30.03 -13.41 2.16
C ASP A 135 29.82 -11.98 1.63
N TYR A 136 30.92 -11.30 1.29
CA TYR A 136 30.95 -9.97 0.69
C TYR A 136 30.27 -9.94 -0.67
N THR A 137 30.40 -10.98 -1.50
CA THR A 137 29.74 -11.02 -2.82
C THR A 137 28.22 -11.05 -2.68
N GLN A 138 27.70 -11.83 -1.73
CA GLN A 138 26.28 -11.91 -1.44
C GLN A 138 25.74 -10.60 -0.87
N GLN A 139 26.49 -9.95 0.02
CA GLN A 139 26.14 -8.63 0.54
C GLN A 139 26.11 -7.58 -0.57
N ALA A 140 27.11 -7.56 -1.45
CA ALA A 140 27.14 -6.67 -2.62
C ALA A 140 25.93 -6.89 -3.51
N ARG A 141 25.58 -8.16 -3.80
CA ARG A 141 24.37 -8.52 -4.56
C ARG A 141 23.09 -8.04 -3.89
N LYS A 142 22.96 -8.17 -2.57
CA LYS A 142 21.79 -7.68 -1.81
C LYS A 142 21.66 -6.15 -1.89
N VAL A 143 22.77 -5.43 -1.75
CA VAL A 143 22.80 -3.98 -1.88
C VAL A 143 22.45 -3.55 -3.30
N TYR A 144 23.05 -4.19 -4.31
CA TYR A 144 22.76 -3.93 -5.72
C TYR A 144 21.28 -4.16 -6.06
N LYS A 145 20.69 -5.29 -5.66
CA LYS A 145 19.25 -5.55 -5.88
C LYS A 145 18.35 -4.52 -5.22
N ARG A 146 18.72 -4.04 -4.02
CA ARG A 146 17.96 -2.99 -3.34
C ARG A 146 18.05 -1.68 -4.13
N GLN A 147 19.26 -1.28 -4.53
CA GLN A 147 19.48 -0.08 -5.34
C GLN A 147 18.71 -0.15 -6.66
N LEU A 148 18.73 -1.30 -7.35
CA LEU A 148 18.00 -1.50 -8.60
C LEU A 148 16.48 -1.33 -8.44
N ARG A 149 15.92 -1.72 -7.29
CA ARG A 149 14.50 -1.52 -6.99
C ARG A 149 14.17 -0.04 -6.75
N ASP A 150 15.12 0.71 -6.23
CA ASP A 150 14.93 2.12 -5.85
C ASP A 150 15.19 3.07 -7.04
N VAL A 151 15.78 2.60 -8.15
CA VAL A 151 16.02 3.38 -9.38
C VAL A 151 14.83 3.25 -10.34
N PRO A 152 14.05 4.33 -10.57
CA PRO A 152 12.97 4.32 -11.55
C PRO A 152 13.54 4.47 -12.98
N PRO A 153 13.10 3.65 -13.95
CA PRO A 153 13.48 3.81 -15.34
C PRO A 153 12.72 4.98 -16.01
N ASP A 154 13.44 5.85 -16.72
CA ASP A 154 12.85 6.91 -17.55
C ASP A 154 12.59 6.37 -18.98
N VAL A 155 11.37 5.88 -19.19
CA VAL A 155 10.96 5.26 -20.47
C VAL A 155 10.91 6.26 -21.62
N ALA A 156 10.56 7.52 -21.35
CA ALA A 156 10.40 8.53 -22.40
C ALA A 156 11.77 8.99 -22.93
N ALA A 157 12.73 9.23 -22.04
CA ALA A 157 14.11 9.53 -22.44
C ALA A 157 14.73 8.36 -23.22
N TYR A 158 14.47 7.12 -22.78
CA TYR A 158 14.92 5.92 -23.48
C TYR A 158 14.33 5.81 -24.89
N GLU A 159 13.03 6.01 -25.07
CA GLU A 159 12.40 5.96 -26.39
C GLU A 159 12.93 7.04 -27.34
N LYS A 160 13.21 8.25 -26.83
CA LYS A 160 13.82 9.32 -27.62
C LYS A 160 15.22 8.93 -28.09
N GLN A 161 16.08 8.46 -27.19
CA GLN A 161 17.42 8.00 -27.53
C GLN A 161 17.40 6.80 -28.48
N LYS A 162 16.44 5.88 -28.29
CA LYS A 162 16.22 4.75 -29.19
C LYS A 162 15.88 5.23 -30.61
N LYS A 163 14.97 6.20 -30.76
CA LYS A 163 14.62 6.76 -32.08
C LYS A 163 15.81 7.45 -32.75
N GLU A 164 16.55 8.28 -32.00
CA GLU A 164 17.76 8.94 -32.51
C GLU A 164 18.84 7.93 -32.97
N ALA A 165 18.97 6.80 -32.25
CA ALA A 165 19.88 5.73 -32.63
C ALA A 165 19.40 4.99 -33.89
N ILE A 166 18.09 4.75 -34.04
CA ILE A 166 17.51 4.19 -35.28
C ILE A 166 17.77 5.14 -36.46
N GLU A 167 17.51 6.44 -36.29
CA GLU A 167 17.73 7.44 -37.34
C GLU A 167 19.20 7.53 -37.76
N ARG A 168 20.14 7.49 -36.80
CA ARG A 168 21.57 7.48 -37.08
C ARG A 168 21.99 6.25 -37.86
N ALA A 169 21.53 5.07 -37.44
CA ALA A 169 21.89 3.82 -38.07
C ALA A 169 21.21 3.66 -39.46
N ALA A 170 20.02 4.23 -39.65
CA ALA A 170 19.39 4.35 -40.96
C ALA A 170 20.18 5.30 -41.88
N ALA A 171 20.65 6.45 -41.35
CA ALA A 171 21.46 7.40 -42.10
C ALA A 171 22.86 6.88 -42.46
N SER A 172 23.46 6.03 -41.62
CA SER A 172 24.74 5.37 -41.91
C SER A 172 24.59 4.15 -42.82
N GLY A 173 23.36 3.75 -43.17
CA GLY A 173 23.08 2.57 -44.00
C GLY A 173 23.29 1.24 -43.27
N GLY A 174 23.38 1.24 -41.93
CA GLY A 174 23.60 0.05 -41.11
C GLY A 174 22.33 -0.77 -40.82
N LEU A 175 21.15 -0.22 -41.16
CA LEU A 175 19.88 -0.95 -41.09
C LEU A 175 19.57 -1.59 -42.44
N GLU A 176 19.68 -2.92 -42.51
CA GLU A 176 19.24 -3.72 -43.64
C GLU A 176 17.76 -4.07 -43.45
N ILE A 177 16.91 -3.66 -44.39
CA ILE A 177 15.50 -4.04 -44.38
C ILE A 177 15.41 -5.41 -45.06
N VAL A 178 15.26 -6.46 -44.25
CA VAL A 178 15.10 -7.83 -44.74
C VAL A 178 13.60 -8.16 -44.79
N GLU A 179 13.11 -8.50 -45.98
CA GLU A 179 11.76 -9.05 -46.15
C GLU A 179 11.79 -10.54 -45.79
N THR A 180 11.07 -10.93 -44.74
CA THR A 180 10.93 -12.34 -44.35
C THR A 180 9.98 -13.09 -45.30
N GLU A 181 10.03 -14.42 -45.31
CA GLU A 181 9.22 -15.28 -46.20
C GLU A 181 7.69 -15.05 -46.07
N ASP A 182 7.26 -14.44 -44.95
CA ASP A 182 5.88 -14.05 -44.66
C ASP A 182 5.51 -12.62 -45.12
N GLY A 183 6.44 -11.89 -45.76
CA GLY A 183 6.23 -10.52 -46.25
C GLY A 183 6.36 -9.42 -45.17
N GLU A 184 6.87 -9.74 -43.98
CA GLU A 184 7.12 -8.77 -42.92
C GLU A 184 8.53 -8.15 -43.09
N LEU A 185 8.60 -6.81 -43.14
CA LEU A 185 9.85 -6.05 -43.27
C LEU A 185 10.50 -5.90 -41.89
N ILE A 186 11.60 -6.62 -41.65
CA ILE A 186 12.36 -6.57 -40.39
C ILE A 186 13.63 -5.75 -40.61
N ALA A 187 13.81 -4.68 -39.83
CA ALA A 187 15.08 -3.95 -39.80
C ALA A 187 16.11 -4.73 -38.98
N VAL A 188 17.07 -5.34 -39.67
CA VAL A 188 18.19 -6.08 -39.05
C VAL A 188 19.41 -5.16 -39.03
N ASP A 189 19.96 -4.93 -37.83
CA ASP A 189 21.22 -4.19 -37.65
C ASP A 189 22.40 -5.11 -38.02
N ARG A 190 23.02 -4.86 -39.16
CA ARG A 190 24.10 -5.70 -39.70
C ARG A 190 25.43 -5.44 -39.00
N ASP A 191 25.66 -4.19 -38.61
CA ASP A 191 26.94 -3.73 -38.08
C ASP A 191 26.99 -3.74 -36.54
N GLY A 192 25.88 -4.05 -35.87
CA GLY A 192 25.79 -4.04 -34.41
C GLY A 192 25.96 -2.65 -33.81
N SER A 193 25.65 -1.62 -34.61
CA SER A 193 25.76 -0.20 -34.23
C SER A 193 24.58 0.26 -33.39
N PHE A 194 23.40 -0.34 -33.58
CA PHE A 194 22.18 0.04 -32.87
C PHE A 194 22.11 -0.59 -31.47
N TYR A 195 22.40 -1.88 -31.37
CA TYR A 195 22.61 -2.55 -30.09
C TYR A 195 24.10 -2.80 -29.87
N SER A 196 24.71 -1.98 -29.01
CA SER A 196 26.14 -2.03 -28.72
C SER A 196 26.62 -3.46 -28.46
N THR A 197 27.41 -4.01 -29.39
CA THR A 197 28.09 -5.29 -29.22
C THR A 197 29.38 -5.11 -28.42
N ALA A 198 30.00 -6.20 -27.97
CA ALA A 198 31.25 -6.14 -27.20
C ALA A 198 32.40 -5.42 -27.93
N GLU A 199 32.33 -5.32 -29.27
CA GLU A 199 33.33 -4.66 -30.12
C GLU A 199 32.95 -3.21 -30.48
N SER A 200 31.74 -2.77 -30.13
CA SER A 200 31.29 -1.40 -30.40
C SER A 200 32.00 -0.38 -29.50
N THR A 201 32.40 0.75 -30.08
CA THR A 201 33.14 1.83 -29.38
C THR A 201 32.31 3.08 -29.13
N GLU A 202 31.02 3.06 -29.49
CA GLU A 202 30.14 4.23 -29.39
C GLU A 202 29.93 4.73 -27.95
N PHE A 203 30.10 3.86 -26.95
CA PHE A 203 30.02 4.25 -25.54
C PHE A 203 31.06 5.31 -25.14
N VAL A 204 32.20 5.38 -25.84
CA VAL A 204 33.30 6.32 -25.54
C VAL A 204 32.86 7.78 -25.76
N ASN A 205 31.95 8.01 -26.71
CA ASN A 205 31.46 9.36 -27.05
C ASN A 205 30.19 9.75 -26.27
N SER A 206 29.65 8.86 -25.43
CA SER A 206 28.43 9.13 -24.67
C SER A 206 28.68 10.15 -23.57
N LYS A 207 28.05 11.32 -23.70
CA LYS A 207 28.05 12.38 -22.68
C LYS A 207 26.67 12.42 -22.02
N PRO A 208 26.51 11.88 -20.81
CA PRO A 208 25.23 11.89 -20.12
C PRO A 208 24.81 13.33 -19.79
N GLU A 209 23.49 13.54 -19.69
CA GLU A 209 22.95 14.81 -19.23
C GLU A 209 23.40 15.10 -17.79
N LYS A 210 23.73 16.35 -17.48
CA LYS A 210 24.15 16.77 -16.13
C LYS A 210 23.11 16.40 -15.07
N ALA A 211 21.82 16.55 -15.38
CA ALA A 211 20.73 16.18 -14.49
C ALA A 211 20.74 14.67 -14.14
N ALA A 212 21.12 13.80 -15.07
CA ALA A 212 21.25 12.36 -14.81
C ALA A 212 22.44 12.05 -13.88
N VAL A 213 23.55 12.78 -14.04
CA VAL A 213 24.71 12.69 -13.14
C VAL A 213 24.35 13.15 -11.73
N ASP A 214 23.64 14.28 -11.60
CA ASP A 214 23.21 14.80 -10.30
C ASP A 214 22.30 13.81 -9.55
N ARG A 215 21.34 13.19 -10.26
CA ARG A 215 20.48 12.12 -9.70
C ARG A 215 21.30 10.95 -9.16
N LEU A 216 22.30 10.49 -9.91
CA LEU A 216 23.19 9.42 -9.48
C LEU A 216 23.99 9.80 -8.22
N VAL A 217 24.52 11.02 -8.17
CA VAL A 217 25.27 11.52 -7.01
C VAL A 217 24.37 11.61 -5.77
N ASP A 218 23.14 12.08 -5.93
CA ASP A 218 22.17 12.15 -4.85
C ASP A 218 21.78 10.76 -4.33
N ASP A 219 21.62 9.77 -5.21
CA ASP A 219 21.37 8.39 -4.82
C ASP A 219 22.54 7.77 -4.05
N ILE A 220 23.79 8.07 -4.45
CA ILE A 220 24.99 7.64 -3.72
C ILE A 220 24.99 8.28 -2.32
N ARG A 221 24.79 9.60 -2.21
CA ARG A 221 24.74 10.32 -0.93
C ARG A 221 23.63 9.79 -0.03
N LYS A 222 22.45 9.51 -0.58
CA LYS A 222 21.31 8.93 0.14
C LYS A 222 21.64 7.54 0.68
N ALA A 223 22.31 6.70 -0.11
CA ALA A 223 22.74 5.38 0.32
C ALA A 223 23.77 5.45 1.46
N GLU A 224 24.72 6.37 1.38
CA GLU A 224 25.70 6.62 2.45
C GLU A 224 25.06 7.15 3.72
N ALA A 225 24.17 8.14 3.60
CA ALA A 225 23.43 8.70 4.73
C ALA A 225 22.60 7.63 5.45
N ALA A 226 21.93 6.75 4.71
CA ALA A 226 21.19 5.62 5.28
C ALA A 226 22.10 4.63 6.02
N ARG A 227 23.29 4.34 5.48
CA ARG A 227 24.30 3.49 6.14
C ARG A 227 24.79 4.13 7.44
N MET A 228 25.12 5.42 7.41
CA MET A 228 25.61 6.16 8.57
C MET A 228 24.54 6.32 9.66
N LYS A 229 23.28 6.58 9.27
CA LYS A 229 22.14 6.62 10.20
C LYS A 229 21.99 5.30 10.95
N LYS A 230 21.96 4.15 10.25
CA LYS A 230 21.88 2.83 10.89
C LYS A 230 23.08 2.52 11.78
N ARG A 231 24.28 3.00 11.43
CA ARG A 231 25.46 2.85 12.28
C ARG A 231 25.32 3.65 13.57
N ARG A 232 24.80 4.89 13.48
CA ARG A 232 24.56 5.75 14.64
C ARG A 232 23.47 5.18 15.55
N GLU A 233 22.36 4.71 14.99
CA GLU A 233 21.27 4.09 15.76
C GLU A 233 21.76 2.91 16.61
N ARG A 234 22.61 2.04 16.06
CA ARG A 234 23.23 0.92 16.81
C ARG A 234 24.21 1.36 17.92
N GLY A 235 24.67 2.61 17.89
CA GLY A 235 25.60 3.15 18.87
C GLY A 235 24.97 4.13 19.87
N LEU A 236 23.71 4.55 19.65
CA LEU A 236 23.00 5.53 20.48
C LEU A 236 22.12 4.87 21.56
N GLU A 237 22.02 3.54 21.53
CA GLU A 237 21.35 2.74 22.55
C GLU A 237 22.28 2.63 23.78
N ASP A 238 22.53 3.77 24.42
CA ASP A 238 23.34 3.93 25.63
C ASP A 238 22.47 3.97 26.91
N ASP A 239 21.14 4.02 26.77
CA ASP A 239 20.17 4.11 27.88
C ASP A 239 19.23 2.88 27.92
N THR A 240 19.77 1.70 27.64
CA THR A 240 19.12 0.47 28.08
C THR A 240 19.31 0.39 29.59
N GLY A 241 18.24 0.66 30.35
CA GLY A 241 18.21 0.77 31.82
C GLY A 241 18.57 -0.48 32.63
N GLY A 242 19.61 -1.20 32.21
CA GLY A 242 20.31 -2.22 32.98
C GLY A 242 21.58 -1.66 33.62
N ASP A 243 22.22 -2.48 34.45
CA ASP A 243 23.39 -2.07 35.21
C ASP A 243 24.59 -1.76 34.30
N VAL A 244 25.23 -0.61 34.56
CA VAL A 244 26.40 -0.14 33.81
C VAL A 244 27.63 -0.95 34.25
N THR A 245 28.06 -1.89 33.41
CA THR A 245 29.22 -2.78 33.67
C THR A 245 30.55 -2.23 33.14
N TYR A 246 30.60 -0.98 32.66
CA TYR A 246 31.78 -0.40 31.99
C TYR A 246 32.12 1.01 32.52
N ILE A 247 33.42 1.34 32.48
CA ILE A 247 33.94 2.66 32.88
C ILE A 247 34.21 3.57 31.67
N ASN A 248 34.58 3.00 30.52
CA ASN A 248 34.88 3.76 29.30
C ASN A 248 34.24 3.12 28.06
N GLN A 249 34.15 3.87 26.95
CA GLN A 249 33.48 3.39 25.72
C GLN A 249 34.19 2.19 25.06
N LYS A 250 35.52 2.09 25.18
CA LYS A 250 36.27 0.93 24.66
C LYS A 250 36.00 -0.33 25.48
N ASN A 251 35.85 -0.17 26.80
CA ASN A 251 35.48 -1.22 27.75
C ASN A 251 34.05 -1.68 27.48
N LYS A 252 33.12 -0.77 27.20
CA LYS A 252 31.77 -1.12 26.71
C LYS A 252 31.83 -2.03 25.49
N GLN A 253 32.54 -1.62 24.44
CA GLN A 253 32.67 -2.40 23.21
C GLN A 253 33.32 -3.77 23.45
N PHE A 254 34.26 -3.85 24.39
CA PHE A 254 34.90 -5.10 24.78
C PHE A 254 33.93 -6.01 25.55
N ASN A 255 33.19 -5.47 26.53
CA ASN A 255 32.15 -6.18 27.27
C ASN A 255 31.02 -6.64 26.33
N ASP A 256 30.58 -5.83 25.38
CA ASP A 256 29.61 -6.21 24.34
C ASP A 256 30.13 -7.35 23.46
N LYS A 257 31.43 -7.35 23.16
CA LYS A 257 32.08 -8.45 22.43
C LYS A 257 32.05 -9.72 23.28
N LEU A 258 32.47 -9.65 24.54
CA LEU A 258 32.43 -10.80 25.46
C LEU A 258 31.00 -11.31 25.63
N ALA A 259 30.02 -10.41 25.76
CA ALA A 259 28.62 -10.74 25.90
C ALA A 259 28.11 -11.59 24.73
N ARG A 260 28.48 -11.24 23.48
CA ARG A 260 28.08 -12.00 22.29
C ARG A 260 28.61 -13.43 22.26
N PHE A 261 29.82 -13.67 22.78
CA PHE A 261 30.45 -14.99 22.74
C PHE A 261 30.14 -15.84 23.98
N TYR A 262 30.17 -15.23 25.16
CA TYR A 262 30.17 -15.96 26.43
C TYR A 262 28.81 -15.97 27.14
N ASN A 263 27.89 -15.04 26.88
CA ASN A 263 26.61 -15.00 27.61
C ASN A 263 25.79 -16.29 27.47
N LYS A 264 25.93 -17.00 26.35
CA LYS A 264 25.28 -18.29 26.14
C LYS A 264 25.78 -19.37 27.12
N TYR A 265 27.03 -19.27 27.58
CA TYR A 265 27.67 -20.25 28.46
C TYR A 265 27.73 -19.78 29.92
N THR A 266 27.61 -18.48 30.16
CA THR A 266 27.69 -17.86 31.49
C THR A 266 26.34 -17.38 32.01
N SER A 267 25.22 -17.83 31.42
CA SER A 267 23.85 -17.50 31.87
C SER A 267 23.64 -17.87 33.33
N ASP A 268 24.02 -19.09 33.70
CA ASP A 268 23.75 -19.67 35.02
C ASP A 268 24.57 -18.96 36.10
N ILE A 269 25.80 -18.58 35.75
CA ILE A 269 26.69 -17.78 36.58
C ILE A 269 26.08 -16.39 36.79
N ARG A 270 25.59 -15.74 35.72
CA ARG A 270 24.94 -14.43 35.81
C ARG A 270 23.69 -14.48 36.68
N GLU A 271 22.81 -15.45 36.46
CA GLU A 271 21.59 -15.64 37.25
C GLU A 271 21.93 -15.95 38.72
N SER A 272 23.00 -16.71 38.98
CA SER A 272 23.48 -16.93 40.35
C SER A 272 23.95 -15.63 41.00
N PHE A 273 24.65 -14.75 40.28
CA PHE A 273 25.02 -13.42 40.79
C PHE A 273 23.80 -12.55 41.08
N GLU A 274 22.82 -12.52 40.17
CA GLU A 274 21.57 -11.77 40.34
C GLU A 274 20.71 -12.32 41.50
N ARG A 275 20.78 -13.63 41.75
CA ARG A 275 20.11 -14.32 42.86
C ARG A 275 20.89 -14.28 44.19
N GLY A 276 22.02 -13.57 44.25
CA GLY A 276 22.78 -13.38 45.49
C GLY A 276 23.75 -14.52 45.83
N THR A 277 24.29 -15.20 44.82
CA THR A 277 25.30 -16.27 44.92
C THR A 277 24.89 -17.51 45.71
N ALA A 278 23.60 -17.70 45.95
CA ALA A 278 23.06 -18.94 46.50
C ALA A 278 23.09 -20.04 45.44
N ILE A 279 23.86 -21.10 45.70
CA ILE A 279 23.91 -22.34 44.91
C ILE A 279 22.55 -23.03 44.95
#